data_AF-A0A6P1EU92-F1
#
_entry.id   AF-A0A6P1EU92-F1
#
_cell.length_a   1.000
_cell.length_b   1.000
_cell.length_c   1.000
_cell.angle_alpha   90.00
_cell.angle_beta   90.00
_cell.angle_gamma   90.00
#
_symmetry.space_group_name_H-M   'P 1'
#
loop_
_entity.id
_entity.type
_entity.pdbx_description
1 polymer ?
#
loop_
_entity_poly.entity_id
_entity_poly.type
_entity_poly.pdbx_seq_one_letter_code
_entity_poly.pdbx_strand_id
1 'polypeptide(L)'
;MELGKREIHDHERFINYGREHRYSNDWFLRKASYLGEDYELLTDYKGCKYKVTFYHKKCGKLWTVRAGGVVLDHYHCVHCFRSRGERRLIKFCKDNNIEILSEYAGMKAKVKFKPKSCNHEFYRSPSDLIWGTKECPYCNGLRPKENVNSFILEFIKWRKIHGWTQADIAYQLKMSNHTISDLERGYKEPNKEQISLFKYYMDFYK
;
A
#
# COMPACT_ATOMS: atom_id res chain seq x y z
N MET A 1 -9.00 36.60 77.49
CA MET A 1 -9.18 37.77 76.61
C MET A 1 -8.04 37.78 75.62
N GLU A 2 -8.42 37.50 74.37
CA GLU A 2 -7.77 37.71 73.08
C GLU A 2 -6.25 37.54 72.94
N LEU A 3 -5.88 36.38 72.40
CA LEU A 3 -4.59 36.11 71.75
C LEU A 3 -4.55 36.83 70.39
N GLY A 4 -3.46 37.58 70.17
CA GLY A 4 -3.21 38.38 68.97
C GLY A 4 -3.30 37.57 67.68
N LYS A 5 -4.09 38.09 66.74
CA LYS A 5 -4.38 37.51 65.43
C LYS A 5 -3.07 37.41 64.63
N ARG A 6 -2.65 36.17 64.35
CA ARG A 6 -1.62 35.85 63.35
C ARG A 6 -2.09 36.36 61.99
N GLU A 7 -1.20 37.07 61.29
CA GLU A 7 -1.40 37.51 59.92
C GLU A 7 -1.78 36.31 59.05
N ILE A 8 -2.99 36.37 58.48
CA ILE A 8 -3.44 35.42 57.47
C ILE A 8 -2.67 35.78 56.22
N HIS A 9 -1.68 34.95 55.87
CA HIS A 9 -0.95 35.04 54.62
C HIS A 9 -1.95 35.02 53.46
N ASP A 10 -2.00 36.16 52.80
CA ASP A 10 -2.75 36.47 51.59
C ASP A 10 -2.68 35.32 50.56
N HIS A 11 -3.76 34.53 50.49
CA HIS A 11 -3.92 33.42 49.55
C HIS A 11 -4.08 33.91 48.10
N GLU A 12 -4.12 35.22 47.85
CA GLU A 12 -4.21 35.81 46.50
C GLU A 12 -2.94 35.60 45.67
N ARG A 13 -1.81 35.21 46.27
CA ARG A 13 -0.56 34.90 45.54
C ARG A 13 -0.59 33.63 44.68
N PHE A 14 -1.65 32.83 44.75
CA PHE A 14 -1.78 31.59 43.97
C PHE A 14 -2.74 31.70 42.77
N ILE A 15 -3.43 32.83 42.59
CA ILE A 15 -4.21 33.07 41.38
C ILE A 15 -3.28 33.64 40.31
N ASN A 16 -2.68 32.72 39.56
CA ASN A 16 -1.89 33.06 38.38
C ASN A 16 -2.87 33.50 37.28
N TYR A 17 -3.22 34.79 37.26
CA TYR A 17 -3.89 35.41 36.11
C TYR A 17 -2.91 35.34 34.94
N GLY A 18 -2.96 34.23 34.19
CA GLY A 18 -2.09 33.98 33.06
C GLY A 18 -2.13 35.16 32.11
N ARG A 19 -0.95 35.68 31.74
CA ARG A 19 -0.82 36.80 30.80
C ARG A 19 -1.72 36.55 29.60
N GLU A 20 -2.59 37.50 29.28
CA GLU A 20 -3.42 37.45 28.07
C GLU A 20 -2.52 37.10 26.88
N HIS A 21 -2.85 35.99 26.21
CA HIS A 21 -2.08 35.58 25.05
C HIS A 21 -2.19 36.70 24.01
N ARG A 22 -1.03 37.22 23.56
CA ARG A 22 -0.94 38.30 22.54
C ARG A 22 -1.84 38.05 21.31
N TYR A 23 -2.16 36.79 21.04
CA TYR A 23 -3.06 36.39 19.97
C TYR A 23 -4.12 35.40 20.48
N SER A 24 -5.37 35.61 20.07
CA SER A 24 -6.54 34.80 20.42
C SER A 24 -6.69 33.56 19.51
N ASN A 25 -7.64 32.67 19.86
CA ASN A 25 -8.06 31.55 18.99
C ASN A 25 -8.53 32.04 17.61
N ASP A 26 -9.27 33.15 17.56
CA ASP A 26 -9.74 33.75 16.30
C ASP A 26 -8.56 34.15 15.40
N TRP A 27 -7.54 34.80 15.97
CA TRP A 27 -6.32 35.12 15.23
C TRP A 27 -5.64 33.87 14.66
N PHE A 28 -5.58 32.79 15.46
CA PHE A 28 -4.98 31.54 15.02
C PHE A 28 -5.76 30.90 13.87
N LEU A 29 -7.10 30.84 13.96
CA LEU A 29 -7.95 30.32 12.90
C LEU A 29 -7.86 31.15 11.60
N ARG A 30 -7.81 32.49 11.70
CA ARG A 30 -7.58 33.36 10.53
C ARG A 30 -6.26 33.03 9.85
N LYS A 31 -5.19 32.80 10.62
CA LYS A 31 -3.88 32.40 10.07
C LYS A 31 -3.87 30.98 9.52
N ALA A 32 -4.62 30.07 10.14
CA ALA A 32 -4.77 28.69 9.69
C ALA A 32 -5.78 28.51 8.53
N SER A 33 -6.40 29.59 8.04
CA SER A 33 -7.43 29.55 6.99
C SER A 33 -6.99 28.85 5.70
N TYR A 34 -5.69 28.84 5.39
CA TYR A 34 -5.13 28.12 4.24
C TYR A 34 -5.35 26.59 4.29
N LEU A 35 -5.63 26.02 5.47
CA LEU A 35 -5.92 24.60 5.63
C LEU A 35 -7.26 24.20 5.00
N GLY A 36 -8.19 25.14 4.87
CA GLY A 36 -9.55 24.90 4.36
C GLY A 36 -10.53 24.37 5.41
N GLU A 37 -11.80 24.24 5.00
CA GLU A 37 -12.94 23.89 5.87
C GLU A 37 -12.96 22.44 6.38
N ASP A 38 -12.09 21.60 5.81
CA ASP A 38 -11.92 20.20 6.20
C ASP A 38 -11.20 20.04 7.56
N TYR A 39 -10.66 21.12 8.13
CA TYR A 39 -9.92 21.11 9.39
C TYR A 39 -10.74 21.74 10.51
N GLU A 40 -10.99 20.97 11.56
CA GLU A 40 -11.71 21.41 12.76
C GLU A 40 -10.73 21.46 13.94
N LEU A 41 -10.56 22.64 14.54
CA LEU A 41 -9.67 22.81 15.69
C LEU A 41 -10.37 22.31 16.96
N LEU A 42 -9.79 21.33 17.65
CA LEU A 42 -10.36 20.73 18.86
C LEU A 42 -9.77 21.26 20.17
N THR A 43 -8.66 21.99 20.10
CA THR A 43 -7.95 22.50 21.29
C THR A 43 -7.66 23.98 21.14
N ASP A 44 -7.76 24.72 22.24
CA ASP A 44 -7.43 26.14 22.26
C ASP A 44 -5.96 26.43 21.94
N TYR A 45 -5.73 27.52 21.24
CA TYR A 45 -4.43 28.08 20.96
C TYR A 45 -3.89 28.81 22.20
N LYS A 46 -2.78 28.30 22.75
CA LYS A 46 -2.07 28.88 23.90
C LYS A 46 -0.76 29.60 23.52
N GLY A 47 -0.48 29.74 22.23
CA GLY A 47 0.76 30.32 21.71
C GLY A 47 1.53 29.41 20.73
N CYS A 48 2.37 30.00 19.87
CA CYS A 48 3.13 29.29 18.82
C CYS A 48 4.06 28.17 19.31
N LYS A 49 4.43 28.17 20.61
CA LYS A 49 5.28 27.13 21.20
C LYS A 49 4.49 25.87 21.58
N TYR A 50 3.19 26.00 21.79
CA TYR A 50 2.34 24.92 22.26
C TYR A 50 1.71 24.14 21.10
N LYS A 51 1.26 22.92 21.40
CA LYS A 51 0.58 22.07 20.43
C LYS A 51 -0.90 22.40 20.38
N VAL A 52 -1.46 22.23 19.18
CA VAL A 52 -2.89 22.25 18.90
C VAL A 52 -3.25 20.94 18.19
N THR A 53 -4.50 20.50 18.33
CA THR A 53 -5.02 19.31 17.68
C THR A 53 -6.18 19.68 16.77
N PHE A 54 -6.08 19.24 15.51
CA PHE A 54 -7.14 19.34 14.53
C PHE A 54 -7.78 17.97 14.29
N TYR A 55 -9.08 17.92 14.03
CA TYR A 55 -9.73 16.82 13.33
C TYR A 55 -9.78 17.16 11.84
N HIS A 56 -9.20 16.30 11.00
CA HIS A 56 -9.23 16.50 9.55
C HIS A 56 -10.29 15.60 8.92
N LYS A 57 -11.44 16.19 8.56
CA LYS A 57 -12.64 15.49 8.06
C LYS A 57 -12.32 14.57 6.88
N LYS A 58 -11.50 15.04 5.94
CA LYS A 58 -11.12 14.28 4.74
C LYS A 58 -10.33 13.00 5.02
N CYS A 59 -9.55 12.93 6.11
CA CYS A 59 -8.86 11.68 6.48
C CYS A 59 -9.38 11.02 7.75
N GLY A 60 -10.36 11.62 8.43
CA GLY A 60 -10.96 11.11 9.66
C GLY A 60 -9.99 10.92 10.82
N LYS A 61 -8.82 11.60 10.81
CA LYS A 61 -7.76 11.43 11.83
C LYS A 61 -7.49 12.72 12.57
N LEU A 62 -7.10 12.57 13.84
CA LEU A 62 -6.60 13.65 14.68
C LEU A 62 -5.16 13.99 14.28
N TRP A 63 -4.89 15.28 14.11
CA TRP A 63 -3.59 15.81 13.76
C TRP A 63 -3.13 16.79 14.84
N THR A 64 -2.21 16.33 15.69
CA THR A 64 -1.57 17.16 16.71
C THR A 64 -0.27 17.75 16.18
N VAL A 65 -0.14 19.07 16.23
CA VAL A 65 0.99 19.82 15.66
C VAL A 65 1.32 21.03 16.54
N ARG A 66 2.57 21.50 16.51
CA ARG A 66 2.94 22.77 17.15
C ARG A 66 2.27 23.92 16.40
N ALA A 67 1.59 24.81 17.11
CA ALA A 67 0.85 25.92 16.51
C ALA A 67 1.72 26.80 15.61
N GLY A 68 2.98 27.06 16.01
CA GLY A 68 3.95 27.78 15.18
C GLY A 68 4.20 27.14 13.80
N GLY A 69 4.18 25.81 13.70
CA GLY A 69 4.33 25.11 12.42
C GLY A 69 3.12 25.30 11.50
N VAL A 70 1.94 25.59 12.05
CA VAL A 70 0.74 25.92 11.26
C VAL A 70 0.81 27.38 10.80
N VAL A 71 1.10 28.32 11.70
CA VAL A 71 1.03 29.75 11.36
C VAL A 71 2.27 30.32 10.67
N LEU A 72 3.45 29.71 10.84
CA LEU A 72 4.71 30.17 10.23
C LEU A 72 5.11 29.26 9.05
N ASP A 73 5.16 27.96 9.28
CA ASP A 73 5.69 26.99 8.30
C ASP A 73 4.61 26.41 7.37
N HIS A 74 3.34 26.78 7.58
CA HIS A 74 2.20 26.33 6.79
C HIS A 74 2.08 24.80 6.71
N TYR A 75 2.30 24.11 7.83
CA TYR A 75 2.16 22.65 7.89
C TYR A 75 0.73 22.20 7.59
N HIS A 76 0.60 20.98 7.08
CA HIS A 76 -0.67 20.34 6.77
C HIS A 76 -0.79 19.02 7.53
N CYS A 77 -1.98 18.40 7.51
CA CYS A 77 -2.21 17.10 8.14
C CYS A 77 -1.12 16.09 7.74
N VAL A 78 -0.31 15.67 8.72
CA VAL A 78 0.79 14.70 8.48
C VAL A 78 0.25 13.37 8.01
N HIS A 79 -0.96 12.98 8.40
CA HIS A 79 -1.56 11.74 7.92
C HIS A 79 -1.88 11.82 6.43
N CYS A 80 -2.25 13.00 5.93
CA CYS A 80 -2.51 13.22 4.51
C CYS A 80 -1.24 13.37 3.69
N PHE A 81 -0.21 13.96 4.28
CA PHE A 81 1.07 14.16 3.63
C PHE A 81 1.86 12.83 3.59
N ARG A 82 1.86 12.05 4.68
CA ARG A 82 2.47 10.72 4.76
C ARG A 82 1.70 9.67 3.97
N SER A 83 0.38 9.84 3.77
CA SER A 83 -0.42 8.96 2.91
C SER A 83 -0.32 9.29 1.41
N ARG A 84 0.54 10.23 0.96
CA ARG A 84 0.68 10.51 -0.48
C ARG A 84 1.07 9.25 -1.26
N GLY A 85 1.99 8.44 -0.71
CA GLY A 85 2.40 7.17 -1.29
C GLY A 85 1.28 6.14 -1.29
N GLU A 86 0.62 5.95 -0.15
CA GLU A 86 -0.50 5.01 0.01
C GLU A 86 -1.68 5.35 -0.91
N ARG A 87 -2.10 6.62 -0.95
CA ARG A 87 -3.16 7.08 -1.88
C ARG A 87 -2.77 6.86 -3.34
N ARG A 88 -1.51 7.09 -3.69
CA ARG A 88 -1.01 6.87 -5.05
C ARG A 88 -1.05 5.39 -5.40
N LEU A 89 -0.65 4.52 -4.47
CA LEU A 89 -0.75 3.07 -4.63
C LEU A 89 -2.19 2.63 -4.81
N ILE A 90 -3.11 3.05 -3.92
CA ILE A 90 -4.53 2.70 -3.99
C ILE A 90 -5.13 3.18 -5.32
N LYS A 91 -4.84 4.42 -5.73
CA LYS A 91 -5.29 4.95 -7.02
C LYS A 91 -4.76 4.12 -8.18
N PHE A 92 -3.45 3.87 -8.22
CA PHE A 92 -2.82 3.06 -9.28
C PHE A 92 -3.42 1.65 -9.36
N CYS A 93 -3.58 0.98 -8.21
CA CYS A 93 -4.17 -0.34 -8.12
C CYS A 93 -5.63 -0.37 -8.60
N LYS A 94 -6.42 0.65 -8.26
CA LYS A 94 -7.81 0.80 -8.76
C LYS A 94 -7.83 0.99 -10.28
N ASP A 95 -7.00 1.88 -10.80
CA ASP A 95 -6.95 2.20 -12.24
C ASP A 95 -6.46 0.99 -13.07
N ASN A 96 -5.66 0.09 -12.47
CA ASN A 96 -5.10 -1.10 -13.13
C ASN A 96 -5.75 -2.44 -12.72
N ASN A 97 -6.87 -2.42 -11.98
CA ASN A 97 -7.56 -3.63 -11.50
C ASN A 97 -6.65 -4.60 -10.72
N ILE A 98 -5.83 -4.07 -9.81
CA ILE A 98 -4.94 -4.82 -8.92
C ILE A 98 -5.47 -4.75 -7.50
N GLU A 99 -5.59 -5.91 -6.84
CA GLU A 99 -5.94 -6.03 -5.43
C GLU A 99 -4.68 -5.99 -4.55
N ILE A 100 -4.79 -5.31 -3.40
CA ILE A 100 -3.72 -5.20 -2.40
C ILE A 100 -4.07 -6.18 -1.27
N LEU A 101 -3.19 -7.15 -1.00
CA LEU A 101 -3.45 -8.25 -0.05
C LEU A 101 -2.71 -8.11 1.29
N SER A 102 -1.82 -7.13 1.43
CA SER A 102 -1.08 -6.89 2.66
C SER A 102 -1.09 -5.41 3.04
N GLU A 103 -0.82 -5.13 4.31
CA GLU A 103 -0.75 -3.76 4.81
C GLU A 103 0.35 -2.94 4.12
N TYR A 104 0.08 -1.65 3.93
CA TYR A 104 1.05 -0.70 3.40
C TYR A 104 1.97 -0.20 4.52
N ALA A 105 3.24 -0.61 4.48
CA ALA A 105 4.25 -0.13 5.43
C ALA A 105 5.09 1.06 4.89
N GLY A 106 5.02 1.35 3.58
CA GLY A 106 5.77 2.45 2.97
C GLY A 106 6.09 2.21 1.50
N MET A 107 6.59 3.26 0.83
CA MET A 107 6.83 3.25 -0.62
C MET A 107 7.89 2.22 -1.06
N LYS A 108 8.90 1.93 -0.22
CA LYS A 108 9.95 0.94 -0.51
C LYS A 108 9.72 -0.43 0.15
N ALA A 109 8.76 -0.52 1.07
CA ALA A 109 8.44 -1.79 1.73
C ALA A 109 7.75 -2.74 0.75
N LYS A 110 7.96 -4.06 0.89
CA LYS A 110 7.27 -5.04 0.06
C LYS A 110 5.80 -5.13 0.49
N VAL A 111 4.93 -5.13 -0.50
CA VAL A 111 3.48 -5.30 -0.37
C VAL A 111 3.04 -6.42 -1.30
N LYS A 112 2.04 -7.20 -0.88
CA LYS A 112 1.48 -8.32 -1.65
C LYS A 112 0.34 -7.81 -2.54
N PHE A 113 0.37 -8.18 -3.82
CA PHE A 113 -0.59 -7.74 -4.84
C PHE A 113 -1.16 -8.92 -5.62
N LYS A 114 -2.38 -8.75 -6.15
CA LYS A 114 -3.07 -9.73 -7.00
C LYS A 114 -3.85 -9.04 -8.13
N PRO A 115 -3.38 -9.09 -9.39
CA PRO A 115 -4.11 -8.56 -10.53
C PRO A 115 -5.33 -9.43 -10.83
N LYS A 116 -6.48 -8.80 -11.08
CA LYS A 116 -7.71 -9.53 -11.47
C LYS A 116 -7.60 -10.23 -12.83
N SER A 117 -6.68 -9.78 -13.70
CA SER A 117 -6.49 -10.36 -15.03
C SER A 117 -5.88 -11.76 -15.04
N CYS A 118 -5.08 -12.11 -14.02
CA CYS A 118 -4.39 -13.41 -13.94
C CYS A 118 -4.49 -14.09 -12.57
N ASN A 119 -5.04 -13.41 -11.55
CA ASN A 119 -5.14 -13.87 -10.17
C ASN A 119 -3.82 -14.31 -9.50
N HIS A 120 -2.66 -13.99 -10.09
CA HIS A 120 -1.36 -14.33 -9.54
C HIS A 120 -0.98 -13.38 -8.39
N GLU A 121 -0.60 -13.96 -7.26
CA GLU A 121 -0.16 -13.21 -6.08
C GLU A 121 1.35 -12.98 -6.12
N PHE A 122 1.79 -11.73 -5.98
CA PHE A 122 3.21 -11.39 -6.00
C PHE A 122 3.57 -10.27 -5.03
N TYR A 123 4.83 -10.22 -4.60
CA TYR A 123 5.37 -9.17 -3.74
C TYR A 123 6.13 -8.13 -4.55
N ARG A 124 5.84 -6.84 -4.34
CA ARG A 124 6.59 -5.73 -4.93
C ARG A 124 6.57 -4.52 -4.01
N SER A 125 7.53 -3.60 -4.14
CA SER A 125 7.41 -2.33 -3.45
C SER A 125 6.40 -1.42 -4.19
N PRO A 126 5.61 -0.58 -3.49
CA PRO A 126 4.75 0.40 -4.13
C PRO A 126 5.48 1.32 -5.11
N SER A 127 6.75 1.65 -4.83
CA SER A 127 7.57 2.48 -5.72
C SER A 127 7.84 1.78 -7.05
N ASP A 128 8.30 0.53 -6.97
CA ASP A 128 8.61 -0.27 -8.16
C ASP A 128 7.34 -0.56 -8.96
N LEU A 129 6.20 -0.79 -8.30
CA LEU A 129 4.94 -1.05 -8.97
C LEU A 129 4.40 0.19 -9.71
N ILE A 130 4.56 1.39 -9.14
CA ILE A 130 3.99 2.63 -9.72
C ILE A 130 4.91 3.24 -10.77
N TRP A 131 6.22 3.28 -10.51
CA TRP A 131 7.20 3.98 -11.36
C TRP A 131 8.15 3.04 -12.12
N GLY A 132 8.34 1.82 -11.64
CA GLY A 132 9.19 0.81 -12.28
C GLY A 132 8.36 -0.11 -13.18
N THR A 133 8.62 -1.42 -13.09
CA THR A 133 7.84 -2.44 -13.80
C THR A 133 6.42 -2.48 -13.23
N LYS A 134 5.43 -2.09 -14.03
CA LYS A 134 4.03 -1.93 -13.62
C LYS A 134 3.25 -3.22 -13.68
N GLU A 135 3.63 -4.09 -14.58
CA GLU A 135 2.92 -5.30 -14.89
C GLU A 135 3.24 -6.38 -13.85
N CYS A 136 2.26 -7.24 -13.59
CA CYS A 136 2.46 -8.46 -12.83
C CYS A 136 3.64 -9.27 -13.41
N PRO A 137 4.56 -9.81 -12.59
CA PRO A 137 5.66 -10.65 -13.08
C PRO A 137 5.20 -11.79 -14.00
N TYR A 138 3.99 -12.31 -13.74
CA TYR A 138 3.37 -13.35 -14.56
C TYR A 138 2.79 -12.81 -15.89
N CYS A 139 2.20 -11.61 -15.89
CA CYS A 139 1.61 -11.01 -17.09
C CYS A 139 2.63 -10.30 -17.99
N ASN A 140 3.76 -9.83 -17.44
CA ASN A 140 4.73 -9.01 -18.18
C ASN A 140 5.61 -9.79 -19.15
N GLY A 141 5.24 -11.00 -19.52
CA GLY A 141 5.89 -11.67 -20.65
C GLY A 141 7.39 -11.93 -20.49
N LEU A 142 7.91 -12.13 -19.26
CA LEU A 142 9.18 -12.86 -19.10
C LEU A 142 9.04 -14.36 -19.51
N ARG A 143 8.05 -14.75 -20.34
CA ARG A 143 8.24 -15.28 -21.74
C ARG A 143 6.99 -16.06 -22.31
N PRO A 144 6.79 -16.19 -23.65
CA PRO A 144 5.61 -15.85 -24.47
C PRO A 144 4.46 -16.90 -24.50
N LYS A 145 3.34 -16.51 -25.12
CA LYS A 145 2.13 -17.32 -25.35
C LYS A 145 1.59 -17.17 -26.80
N GLU A 146 2.42 -16.76 -27.74
CA GLU A 146 2.06 -16.64 -29.16
C GLU A 146 2.68 -17.80 -29.93
N ASN A 147 1.89 -18.49 -30.76
CA ASN A 147 2.23 -19.71 -31.51
C ASN A 147 2.49 -20.99 -30.70
N VAL A 148 1.86 -21.15 -29.52
CA VAL A 148 1.85 -22.47 -28.87
C VAL A 148 0.98 -23.43 -29.68
N ASN A 149 1.58 -24.50 -30.19
CA ASN A 149 0.91 -25.57 -30.93
C ASN A 149 -0.40 -26.02 -30.25
N SER A 150 -1.48 -26.21 -31.01
CA SER A 150 -2.79 -26.61 -30.50
C SER A 150 -2.73 -27.89 -29.66
N PHE A 151 -1.90 -28.85 -30.06
CA PHE A 151 -1.66 -30.08 -29.30
C PHE A 151 -1.02 -29.80 -27.93
N ILE A 152 -0.05 -28.88 -27.86
CA ILE A 152 0.59 -28.51 -26.61
C ILE A 152 -0.40 -27.78 -25.68
N LEU A 153 -1.34 -27.01 -26.23
CA LEU A 153 -2.42 -26.42 -25.44
C LEU A 153 -3.33 -27.48 -24.81
N GLU A 154 -3.67 -28.55 -25.54
CA GLU A 154 -4.42 -29.69 -25.02
C GLU A 154 -3.64 -30.42 -23.93
N PHE A 155 -2.36 -30.67 -24.16
CA PHE A 155 -1.46 -31.28 -23.18
C PHE A 155 -1.36 -30.46 -21.88
N ILE A 156 -1.22 -29.12 -21.99
CA ILE A 156 -1.20 -28.21 -20.82
C ILE A 156 -2.49 -28.31 -20.01
N LYS A 157 -3.66 -28.37 -20.69
CA LYS A 157 -4.95 -28.53 -20.00
C LYS A 157 -5.00 -29.85 -19.25
N TRP A 158 -4.64 -30.94 -19.92
CA TRP A 158 -4.65 -32.27 -19.33
C TRP A 158 -3.75 -32.39 -18.09
N ARG A 159 -2.49 -31.92 -18.14
CA ARG A 159 -1.59 -32.02 -16.97
C ARG A 159 -2.11 -31.21 -15.78
N LYS A 160 -2.78 -30.08 -16.04
CA LYS A 160 -3.32 -29.20 -14.99
C LYS A 160 -4.55 -29.84 -14.33
N ILE A 161 -5.39 -30.53 -15.08
CA ILE A 161 -6.52 -31.30 -14.55
C ILE A 161 -6.02 -32.40 -13.60
N HIS A 162 -4.91 -33.05 -13.95
CA HIS A 162 -4.27 -34.08 -13.11
C HIS A 162 -3.42 -33.53 -11.97
N GLY A 163 -3.33 -32.20 -11.83
CA GLY A 163 -2.55 -31.56 -10.76
C GLY A 163 -1.04 -31.66 -10.92
N TRP A 164 -0.53 -32.00 -12.10
CA TRP A 164 0.90 -32.21 -12.32
C TRP A 164 1.65 -30.92 -12.65
N THR A 165 2.81 -30.79 -12.00
CA THR A 165 3.76 -29.72 -12.28
C THR A 165 4.56 -30.02 -13.55
N GLN A 166 5.24 -29.00 -14.08
CA GLN A 166 6.17 -29.20 -15.21
C GLN A 166 7.31 -30.16 -14.84
N ALA A 167 7.70 -30.22 -13.56
CA ALA A 167 8.75 -31.09 -13.07
C ALA A 167 8.29 -32.56 -12.99
N ASP A 168 7.05 -32.81 -12.55
CA ASP A 168 6.49 -34.16 -12.48
C ASP A 168 6.40 -34.78 -13.88
N ILE A 169 5.90 -34.00 -14.84
CA ILE A 169 5.84 -34.38 -16.26
C ILE A 169 7.22 -34.64 -16.83
N ALA A 170 8.17 -33.73 -16.59
CA ALA A 170 9.53 -33.89 -17.10
C ALA A 170 10.17 -35.18 -16.56
N TYR A 171 9.99 -35.49 -15.28
CA TYR A 171 10.44 -36.74 -14.68
C TYR A 171 9.80 -37.96 -15.35
N GLN A 172 8.46 -37.98 -15.48
CA GLN A 172 7.72 -39.09 -16.06
C GLN A 172 8.12 -39.38 -17.52
N LEU A 173 8.34 -38.32 -18.29
CA LEU A 173 8.70 -38.40 -19.70
C LEU A 173 10.20 -38.53 -19.94
N LYS A 174 11.01 -38.55 -18.88
CA LYS A 174 12.48 -38.55 -18.95
C LYS A 174 13.03 -37.37 -19.79
N MET A 175 12.42 -36.20 -19.62
CA MET A 175 12.78 -34.94 -20.29
C MET A 175 13.30 -33.92 -19.27
N SER A 176 13.94 -32.84 -19.74
CA SER A 176 14.34 -31.75 -18.85
C SER A 176 13.16 -30.82 -18.55
N ASN A 177 13.11 -30.25 -17.34
CA ASN A 177 12.12 -29.22 -16.97
C ASN A 177 12.15 -28.03 -17.93
N HIS A 178 13.35 -27.66 -18.40
CA HIS A 178 13.53 -26.59 -19.37
C HIS A 178 12.87 -26.92 -20.72
N THR A 179 12.93 -28.19 -21.17
CA THR A 179 12.29 -28.61 -22.42
C THR A 179 10.77 -28.48 -22.33
N ILE A 180 10.15 -28.92 -21.23
CA ILE A 180 8.70 -28.78 -21.00
C ILE A 180 8.33 -27.29 -20.95
N SER A 181 9.10 -26.48 -20.23
CA SER A 181 8.89 -25.03 -20.19
C SER A 181 9.00 -24.38 -21.56
N ASP A 182 9.97 -24.77 -22.40
CA ASP A 182 10.15 -24.23 -23.75
C ASP A 182 8.94 -24.54 -24.64
N LEU A 183 8.46 -25.78 -24.61
CA LEU A 183 7.28 -26.21 -25.38
C LEU A 183 6.02 -25.47 -24.94
N GLU A 184 5.76 -25.38 -23.63
CA GLU A 184 4.56 -24.72 -23.11
C GLU A 184 4.54 -23.21 -23.31
N ARG A 185 5.73 -22.61 -23.45
CA ARG A 185 5.91 -21.19 -23.76
C ARG A 185 5.97 -20.93 -25.28
N GLY A 186 5.88 -21.97 -26.12
CA GLY A 186 5.96 -21.81 -27.57
C GLY A 186 7.35 -21.36 -28.05
N TYR A 187 8.40 -21.62 -27.27
CA TYR A 187 9.78 -21.42 -27.72
C TYR A 187 10.25 -22.47 -28.70
N LYS A 188 9.64 -23.65 -28.64
CA LYS A 188 9.94 -24.79 -29.49
C LYS A 188 8.64 -25.45 -29.91
N GLU A 189 8.62 -25.91 -31.14
CA GLU A 189 7.60 -26.85 -31.61
C GLU A 189 7.98 -28.27 -31.17
N PRO A 190 7.01 -29.08 -30.73
CA PRO A 190 7.27 -30.48 -30.41
C PRO A 190 7.57 -31.28 -31.68
N ASN A 191 8.55 -32.17 -31.61
CA ASN A 191 8.84 -33.10 -32.70
C ASN A 191 7.84 -34.29 -32.70
N LYS A 192 7.85 -35.10 -33.76
CA LYS A 192 6.91 -36.23 -33.91
C LYS A 192 7.00 -37.25 -32.76
N GLU A 193 8.21 -37.51 -32.26
CA GLU A 193 8.44 -38.46 -31.15
C GLU A 193 7.85 -37.93 -29.84
N GLN A 194 8.08 -36.65 -29.53
CA GLN A 194 7.51 -35.96 -28.37
C GLN A 194 5.98 -35.99 -28.41
N ILE A 195 5.37 -35.69 -29.57
CA ILE A 195 3.92 -35.77 -29.74
C ILE A 195 3.40 -37.19 -29.47
N SER A 196 4.03 -38.21 -30.05
CA SER A 196 3.63 -39.62 -29.83
C SER A 196 3.76 -40.01 -28.35
N LEU A 197 4.83 -39.59 -27.69
CA LEU A 197 5.06 -39.84 -26.27
C LEU A 197 4.02 -39.14 -25.40
N PHE A 198 3.75 -37.86 -25.64
CA PHE A 198 2.71 -37.10 -24.93
C PHE A 198 1.34 -37.76 -25.08
N LYS A 199 0.97 -38.20 -26.28
CA LYS A 199 -0.30 -38.92 -26.54
C LYS A 199 -0.41 -40.22 -25.77
N TYR A 200 0.63 -41.07 -25.82
CA TYR A 200 0.65 -42.34 -25.07
C TYR A 200 0.37 -42.12 -23.58
N TYR A 201 1.00 -41.11 -22.99
CA TYR A 201 0.80 -40.78 -21.59
C TYR A 201 -0.56 -40.17 -21.29
N MET A 202 -1.07 -39.29 -22.16
CA MET A 202 -2.42 -38.75 -22.05
C MET A 202 -3.49 -39.84 -22.10
N ASP A 203 -3.28 -40.87 -22.91
CA ASP A 203 -4.20 -42.01 -23.02
C ASP A 203 -4.07 -42.99 -21.85
N PHE A 204 -2.86 -43.20 -21.32
CA PHE A 204 -2.62 -44.09 -20.19
C PHE A 204 -3.27 -43.59 -18.89
N TYR A 205 -3.28 -42.28 -18.66
CA TYR A 205 -3.88 -41.63 -17.50
C TYR A 205 -5.18 -40.90 -17.87
N LYS A 206 -6.05 -41.54 -18.66
CA LYS A 206 -7.41 -41.07 -18.91
C LYS A 206 -8.32 -41.22 -17.70
#